data_AF-A0A2E9NV84-F1
#
_entry.id   AF-A0A2E9NV84-F1
#
_cell.length_a   1.000
_cell.length_b   1.000
_cell.length_c   1.000
_cell.angle_alpha   90.00
_cell.angle_beta   90.00
_cell.angle_gamma   90.00
#
_symmetry.space_group_name_H-M   'P 1'
#
loop_
_entity.id
_entity.type
_entity.pdbx_description
1 polymer ?
#
loop_
_entity_poly.entity_id
_entity_poly.type
_entity_poly.pdbx_seq_one_letter_code
_entity_poly.pdbx_strand_id
1 'polypeptide(L)'
;MNKYLDTFFEQKHLIELQGYRLQVFASGRVKLSFLDVGNRSFEYYAEWPKRDIEAYRRQHKRSVEHIPHHFDLVDTLRAESKARAILRVHAKGDNNKTADNAHALLSYSTNECIVVMNALVHSWELPSEVMQKFFERNGPRKGVSSVFNEYMPSYEHDWEDASFDEQDYRKGYRSPNANRLHADEFTSHDELTF
;
A
#
# COMPACT_ATOMS: atom_id res chain seq x y z
N MET A 1 4.57 23.97 11.80
CA MET A 1 4.40 22.83 10.87
C MET A 1 5.21 21.66 11.40
N ASN A 2 4.55 20.56 11.77
CA ASN A 2 5.25 19.39 12.33
C ASN A 2 5.99 18.67 11.20
N LYS A 3 7.32 18.52 11.32
CA LYS A 3 8.19 17.92 10.29
C LYS A 3 7.88 16.46 9.96
N TYR A 4 7.08 15.80 10.78
CA TYR A 4 6.66 14.41 10.59
C TYR A 4 5.35 14.29 9.79
N LEU A 5 4.69 15.40 9.49
CA LEU A 5 3.53 15.45 8.61
C LEU A 5 4.00 15.72 7.18
N ASP A 6 3.56 14.89 6.24
CA ASP A 6 3.86 15.10 4.83
C ASP A 6 2.69 15.87 4.19
N THR A 7 3.00 17.06 3.63
CA THR A 7 2.01 17.91 2.96
C THR A 7 1.36 17.22 1.77
N PHE A 8 2.01 16.21 1.20
CA PHE A 8 1.47 15.45 0.08
C PHE A 8 0.09 14.85 0.38
N PHE A 9 -0.16 14.43 1.64
CA PHE A 9 -1.45 13.84 2.05
C PHE A 9 -2.50 14.89 2.48
N GLU A 10 -2.25 16.19 2.25
CA GLU A 10 -3.31 17.19 2.38
C GLU A 10 -4.34 17.01 1.27
N GLN A 11 -5.64 17.12 1.60
CA GLN A 11 -6.74 16.87 0.66
C GLN A 11 -6.61 17.67 -0.64
N LYS A 12 -6.17 18.93 -0.55
CA LYS A 12 -5.96 19.80 -1.72
C LYS A 12 -4.98 19.23 -2.75
N HIS A 13 -3.97 18.47 -2.32
CA HIS A 13 -3.04 17.82 -3.25
C HIS A 13 -3.60 16.51 -3.77
N LEU A 14 -4.33 15.76 -2.93
CA LEU A 14 -4.93 14.49 -3.33
C LEU A 14 -5.93 14.70 -4.47
N ILE A 15 -6.81 15.70 -4.38
CA ILE A 15 -7.83 15.99 -5.41
C ILE A 15 -7.25 16.41 -6.77
N GLU A 16 -5.98 16.83 -6.82
CA GLU A 16 -5.30 17.22 -8.07
C GLU A 16 -4.73 16.01 -8.83
N LEU A 17 -4.66 14.84 -8.18
CA LEU A 17 -4.10 13.63 -8.76
C LEU A 17 -5.09 12.96 -9.72
N GLN A 18 -4.57 12.10 -10.59
CA GLN A 18 -5.34 11.26 -11.53
C GLN A 18 -5.76 9.90 -10.95
N GLY A 19 -5.29 9.60 -9.74
CA GLY A 19 -5.54 8.37 -9.03
C GLY A 19 -4.28 7.82 -8.38
N TYR A 20 -4.35 6.61 -7.86
CA TYR A 20 -3.19 5.91 -7.35
C TYR A 20 -3.28 4.41 -7.54
N ARG A 21 -2.11 3.78 -7.50
CA ARG A 21 -1.96 2.34 -7.60
C ARG A 21 -1.57 1.77 -6.24
N LEU A 22 -2.32 0.76 -5.80
CA LEU A 22 -2.00 -0.06 -4.64
C LEU A 22 -1.27 -1.32 -5.09
N GLN A 23 -0.03 -1.49 -4.62
CA GLN A 23 0.76 -2.70 -4.91
C GLN A 23 1.13 -3.42 -3.62
N VAL A 24 0.83 -4.71 -3.52
CA VAL A 24 1.20 -5.55 -2.37
C VAL A 24 2.33 -6.49 -2.77
N PHE A 25 3.33 -6.63 -1.91
CA PHE A 25 4.49 -7.49 -2.15
C PHE A 25 4.58 -8.60 -1.11
N ALA A 26 4.98 -9.80 -1.54
CA ALA A 26 5.29 -10.94 -0.66
C ALA A 26 6.40 -10.66 0.38
N SER A 27 7.14 -9.55 0.23
CA SER A 27 8.09 -9.06 1.24
C SER A 27 7.42 -8.44 2.50
N GLY A 28 6.08 -8.38 2.55
CA GLY A 28 5.34 -7.74 3.64
C GLY A 28 5.32 -6.21 3.56
N ARG A 29 5.31 -5.67 2.34
CA ARG A 29 5.26 -4.22 2.08
C ARG A 29 4.15 -3.89 1.10
N VAL A 30 3.60 -2.71 1.25
CA VAL A 30 2.68 -2.10 0.28
C VAL A 30 3.40 -0.91 -0.35
N LYS A 31 3.16 -0.67 -1.64
CA LYS A 31 3.60 0.52 -2.34
C LYS A 31 2.37 1.28 -2.84
N LEU A 32 2.37 2.57 -2.60
CA LEU A 32 1.39 3.52 -3.10
C LEU A 32 2.08 4.36 -4.16
N SER A 33 1.58 4.30 -5.40
CA SER A 33 2.08 5.10 -6.52
C SER A 33 0.98 6.04 -6.97
N PHE A 34 1.08 7.30 -6.57
CA PHE A 34 0.15 8.38 -6.90
C PHE A 34 0.53 8.98 -8.25
N LEU A 35 -0.45 9.16 -9.14
CA LEU A 35 -0.24 9.68 -10.48
C LEU A 35 -0.70 11.12 -10.58
N ASP A 36 0.19 11.97 -11.07
CA ASP A 36 -0.05 13.40 -11.30
C ASP A 36 -0.15 13.67 -12.81
N VAL A 37 -0.70 14.81 -13.17
CA VAL A 37 -0.82 15.27 -14.55
C VAL A 37 0.57 15.37 -15.18
N GLY A 38 0.75 14.77 -16.36
CA GLY A 38 2.03 14.77 -17.08
C GLY A 38 2.97 13.61 -16.75
N ASN A 39 2.43 12.45 -16.33
CA ASN A 39 3.16 11.20 -16.04
C ASN A 39 4.18 11.29 -14.89
N ARG A 40 4.07 12.31 -14.04
CA ARG A 40 4.82 12.33 -12.78
C ARG A 40 4.16 11.36 -11.81
N SER A 41 4.97 10.65 -11.03
CA SER A 41 4.47 9.79 -9.94
C SER A 41 5.16 10.08 -8.63
N PHE A 42 4.36 10.09 -7.56
CA PHE A 42 4.85 10.18 -6.19
C PHE A 42 4.70 8.80 -5.55
N GLU A 43 5.81 8.27 -5.06
CA GLU A 43 5.85 6.87 -4.62
C GLU A 43 6.17 6.79 -3.14
N TYR A 44 5.35 6.02 -2.43
CA TYR A 44 5.47 5.76 -1.01
C TYR A 44 5.50 4.26 -0.76
N TYR A 45 6.21 3.84 0.28
CA TYR A 45 6.13 2.49 0.81
C TYR A 45 5.46 2.53 2.19
N ALA A 46 4.56 1.58 2.41
CA ALA A 46 4.06 1.23 3.72
C ALA A 46 4.76 -0.06 4.18
N GLU A 47 5.56 0.03 5.24
CA GLU A 47 6.29 -1.11 5.78
C GLU A 47 5.71 -1.53 7.12
N TRP A 48 5.49 -2.83 7.31
CA TRP A 48 5.02 -3.38 8.58
C TRP A 48 6.23 -3.60 9.52
N PRO A 49 6.41 -2.81 10.59
CA PRO A 49 7.59 -2.91 11.45
C PRO A 49 7.58 -4.21 12.28
N LYS A 50 8.74 -4.68 12.75
CA LYS A 50 8.81 -5.82 13.69
C LYS A 50 8.11 -5.54 15.02
N ARG A 51 8.12 -4.28 15.46
CA ARG A 51 7.45 -3.78 16.66
C ARG A 51 6.46 -2.68 16.25
N ASP A 52 5.48 -3.07 15.46
CA ASP A 52 4.49 -2.16 14.89
C ASP A 52 3.74 -1.33 15.95
N ILE A 53 3.29 -1.95 17.04
CA ILE A 53 2.60 -1.25 18.14
C ILE A 53 3.50 -0.17 18.76
N GLU A 54 4.77 -0.49 19.02
CA GLU A 54 5.71 0.47 19.60
C GLU A 54 6.04 1.59 18.61
N ALA A 55 6.22 1.24 17.34
CA ALA A 55 6.49 2.20 16.27
C ALA A 55 5.33 3.18 16.06
N TYR A 56 4.09 2.66 16.05
CA TYR A 56 2.87 3.46 15.96
C TYR A 56 2.70 4.37 17.18
N ARG A 57 2.87 3.85 18.40
CA ARG A 57 2.83 4.67 19.64
C ARG A 57 3.80 5.85 19.61
N ARG A 58 4.98 5.69 19.00
CA ARG A 58 5.94 6.80 18.83
C ARG A 58 5.46 7.84 17.82
N GLN A 59 4.82 7.44 16.72
CA GLN A 59 4.20 8.36 15.77
C GLN A 59 3.03 9.11 16.41
N HIS A 60 2.17 8.37 17.11
CA HIS A 60 1.07 8.95 17.89
C HIS A 60 1.58 10.00 18.87
N LYS A 61 2.50 9.63 19.77
CA LYS A 61 3.03 10.55 20.79
C LYS A 61 3.60 11.85 20.21
N ARG A 62 4.23 11.82 19.03
CA ARG A 62 4.90 13.00 18.46
C ARG A 62 4.01 13.84 17.53
N SER A 63 2.87 13.31 17.10
CA SER A 63 2.05 13.95 16.06
C SER A 63 0.57 14.11 16.43
N VAL A 64 0.07 13.42 17.45
CA VAL A 64 -1.36 13.47 17.86
C VAL A 64 -1.85 14.88 18.16
N GLU A 65 -1.04 15.73 18.78
CA GLU A 65 -1.44 17.12 19.09
C GLU A 65 -1.77 17.95 17.83
N HIS A 66 -1.24 17.56 16.67
CA HIS A 66 -1.44 18.27 15.40
C HIS A 66 -2.51 17.64 14.50
N ILE A 67 -2.72 16.33 14.62
CA ILE A 67 -3.64 15.54 13.79
C ILE A 67 -4.41 14.51 14.62
N PRO A 68 -5.13 14.92 15.70
CA PRO A 68 -5.75 13.98 16.63
C PRO A 68 -6.77 13.08 15.92
N HIS A 69 -7.59 13.68 15.04
CA HIS A 69 -8.59 12.97 14.24
C HIS A 69 -8.00 11.84 13.38
N HIS A 70 -6.78 12.02 12.84
CA HIS A 70 -6.14 10.97 12.06
C HIS A 70 -5.82 9.74 12.92
N PHE A 71 -5.30 9.95 14.13
CA PHE A 71 -4.97 8.86 15.03
C PHE A 71 -6.23 8.18 15.57
N ASP A 72 -7.26 8.95 15.92
CA ASP A 72 -8.56 8.41 16.32
C ASP A 72 -9.18 7.54 15.22
N LEU A 73 -9.10 7.98 13.97
CA LEU A 73 -9.55 7.24 12.79
C LEU A 73 -8.77 5.93 12.60
N VAL A 74 -7.44 5.99 12.69
CA VAL A 74 -6.58 4.79 12.59
C VAL A 74 -6.89 3.78 13.70
N ASP A 75 -7.06 4.24 14.94
CA ASP A 75 -7.36 3.37 16.07
C ASP A 75 -8.76 2.75 15.97
N THR A 76 -9.76 3.53 15.51
CA THR A 76 -11.12 3.06 15.25
C THR A 76 -11.14 1.98 14.18
N LEU A 77 -10.61 2.27 12.99
CA LEU A 77 -10.56 1.34 11.86
C LEU A 77 -9.80 0.07 12.21
N ARG A 78 -8.72 0.19 12.99
CA ARG A 78 -7.96 -0.97 13.47
C ARG A 78 -8.81 -1.87 14.37
N ALA A 79 -9.58 -1.28 15.29
CA ALA A 79 -10.44 -2.04 16.19
C ALA A 79 -11.58 -2.73 15.43
N GLU A 80 -12.24 -2.01 14.53
CA GLU A 80 -13.39 -2.50 13.76
C GLU A 80 -13.01 -3.62 12.79
N SER A 81 -11.97 -3.40 11.98
CA SER A 81 -11.47 -4.40 11.02
C SER A 81 -10.71 -5.55 11.69
N LYS A 82 -10.37 -5.42 12.99
CA LYS A 82 -9.42 -6.29 13.70
C LYS A 82 -8.05 -6.35 13.01
N ALA A 83 -7.62 -5.22 12.44
CA ALA A 83 -6.35 -5.14 11.73
C ALA A 83 -5.18 -5.58 12.62
N ARG A 84 -4.46 -6.58 12.13
CA ARG A 84 -3.31 -7.17 12.83
C ARG A 84 -2.05 -6.33 12.63
N ALA A 85 -1.91 -5.70 11.47
CA ALA A 85 -0.71 -4.99 11.07
C ALA A 85 -0.99 -3.50 10.88
N ILE A 86 -0.17 -2.66 11.52
CA ILE A 86 -0.11 -1.22 11.22
C ILE A 86 1.19 -0.95 10.45
N LEU A 87 1.05 -0.53 9.20
CA LEU A 87 2.16 -0.20 8.32
C LEU A 87 2.39 1.30 8.36
N ARG A 88 3.67 1.68 8.45
CA ARG A 88 4.08 3.09 8.45
C ARG A 88 4.44 3.50 7.04
N VAL A 89 3.89 4.63 6.61
CA VAL A 89 4.13 5.18 5.28
C VAL A 89 5.38 6.06 5.29
N HIS A 90 6.23 5.90 4.28
CA HIS A 90 7.40 6.75 4.06
C HIS A 90 7.66 6.95 2.56
N ALA A 91 8.29 8.06 2.21
CA ALA A 91 8.63 8.36 0.82
C ALA A 91 9.61 7.31 0.25
N LYS A 92 9.44 6.93 -1.01
CA LYS A 92 10.39 6.05 -1.69
C LYS A 92 11.78 6.70 -1.74
N GLY A 93 12.80 5.93 -1.36
CA GLY A 93 14.18 6.40 -1.35
C GLY A 93 14.60 7.05 -0.04
N ASP A 94 13.65 7.33 0.87
CA ASP A 94 13.93 7.88 2.19
C ASP A 94 13.07 7.18 3.26
N ASN A 95 13.64 6.12 3.86
CA ASN A 95 12.97 5.35 4.91
C ASN A 95 12.85 6.11 6.24
N ASN A 96 13.55 7.24 6.39
CA ASN A 96 13.49 8.06 7.59
C ASN A 96 12.40 9.14 7.49
N LYS A 97 12.00 9.52 6.27
CA LYS A 97 10.90 10.45 6.01
C LYS A 97 9.55 9.74 6.09
N THR A 98 9.17 9.35 7.29
CA THR A 98 7.84 8.82 7.61
C THR A 98 6.79 9.92 7.55
N ALA A 99 5.63 9.63 6.95
CA ALA A 99 4.46 10.48 6.97
C ALA A 99 3.52 10.01 8.08
N ASP A 100 3.45 10.75 9.19
CA ASP A 100 2.62 10.39 10.35
C ASP A 100 1.13 10.61 10.11
N ASN A 101 0.78 11.36 9.07
CA ASN A 101 -0.58 11.52 8.56
C ASN A 101 -0.93 10.48 7.48
N ALA A 102 -0.20 9.36 7.38
CA ALA A 102 -0.57 8.26 6.48
C ALA A 102 -0.22 6.89 7.05
N HIS A 103 -1.16 5.95 6.95
CA HIS A 103 -1.01 4.57 7.42
C HIS A 103 -1.67 3.59 6.46
N ALA A 104 -1.21 2.33 6.49
CA ALA A 104 -1.96 1.23 5.92
C ALA A 104 -2.20 0.17 7.01
N LEU A 105 -3.44 -0.30 7.12
CA LEU A 105 -3.87 -1.32 8.07
C LEU A 105 -4.17 -2.59 7.29
N LEU A 106 -3.68 -3.74 7.76
CA LEU A 106 -4.03 -5.02 7.15
C LEU A 106 -4.72 -5.94 8.15
N SER A 107 -5.90 -6.41 7.77
CA SER A 107 -6.71 -7.35 8.52
C SER A 107 -6.75 -8.70 7.84
N TYR A 108 -6.12 -9.70 8.46
CA TYR A 108 -6.19 -11.07 7.96
C TYR A 108 -7.60 -11.66 8.06
N SER A 109 -8.44 -11.19 8.99
CA SER A 109 -9.78 -11.75 9.20
C SER A 109 -10.82 -11.22 8.21
N THR A 110 -10.68 -9.97 7.77
CA THR A 110 -11.60 -9.35 6.81
C THR A 110 -11.02 -9.28 5.40
N ASN A 111 -9.79 -9.78 5.22
CA ASN A 111 -9.03 -9.67 3.98
C ASN A 111 -8.74 -8.22 3.52
N GLU A 112 -8.93 -7.22 4.37
CA GLU A 112 -8.81 -5.82 3.94
C GLU A 112 -7.39 -5.25 4.10
N CYS A 113 -7.02 -4.39 3.15
CA CYS A 113 -5.99 -3.38 3.28
C CYS A 113 -6.63 -1.99 3.28
N ILE A 114 -6.66 -1.35 4.44
CA ILE A 114 -7.23 -0.02 4.64
C ILE A 114 -6.11 1.01 4.57
N VAL A 115 -6.17 1.91 3.60
CA VAL A 115 -5.21 3.02 3.43
C VAL A 115 -5.83 4.29 4.00
N VAL A 116 -5.18 4.85 5.02
CA VAL A 116 -5.61 6.11 5.64
C VAL A 116 -4.64 7.21 5.21
N MET A 117 -5.14 8.23 4.52
CA MET A 117 -4.38 9.38 4.00
C MET A 117 -4.96 10.66 4.60
N ASN A 118 -4.37 11.10 5.70
CA ASN A 118 -4.87 12.19 6.53
C ASN A 118 -6.30 11.90 7.02
N ALA A 119 -7.33 12.50 6.45
CA ALA A 119 -8.72 12.21 6.81
C ALA A 119 -9.40 11.19 5.88
N LEU A 120 -8.78 10.86 4.74
CA LEU A 120 -9.34 10.03 3.69
C LEU A 120 -9.07 8.54 3.95
N VAL A 121 -10.07 7.69 3.73
CA VAL A 121 -10.00 6.24 3.95
C VAL A 121 -10.36 5.49 2.68
N HIS A 122 -9.44 4.65 2.20
CA HIS A 122 -9.73 3.70 1.12
C HIS A 122 -9.57 2.27 1.64
N SER A 123 -10.62 1.45 1.60
CA SER A 123 -10.57 0.02 1.92
C SER A 123 -10.41 -0.82 0.65
N TRP A 124 -9.49 -1.77 0.66
CA TRP A 124 -9.29 -2.72 -0.44
C TRP A 124 -9.44 -4.13 0.10
N GLU A 125 -10.49 -4.86 -0.30
CA GLU A 125 -10.58 -6.29 -0.05
C GLU A 125 -9.50 -7.00 -0.88
N LEU A 126 -8.50 -7.58 -0.25
CA LEU A 126 -7.42 -8.28 -0.95
C LEU A 126 -7.72 -9.78 -1.07
N PRO A 127 -7.45 -10.41 -2.23
CA PRO A 127 -7.57 -11.86 -2.34
C PRO A 127 -6.80 -12.61 -1.25
N SER A 128 -7.38 -13.71 -0.75
CA SER A 128 -6.83 -14.46 0.39
C SER A 128 -5.37 -14.88 0.18
N GLU A 129 -4.97 -15.21 -1.04
CA GLU A 129 -3.59 -15.55 -1.41
C GLU A 129 -2.64 -14.36 -1.29
N VAL A 130 -3.10 -13.15 -1.62
CA VAL A 130 -2.33 -11.91 -1.40
C VAL A 130 -2.07 -11.73 0.08
N MET A 131 -3.10 -11.91 0.91
CA MET A 131 -3.00 -11.79 2.36
C MET A 131 -2.05 -12.82 2.95
N GLN A 132 -2.20 -14.09 2.59
CA GLN A 132 -1.29 -15.15 3.01
C GLN A 132 0.17 -14.78 2.67
N LYS A 133 0.45 -14.41 1.41
CA LYS A 133 1.81 -14.07 0.97
C LYS A 133 2.37 -12.84 1.67
N PHE A 134 1.53 -11.83 1.94
CA PHE A 134 1.94 -10.66 2.70
C PHE A 134 2.37 -11.02 4.13
N PHE A 135 1.58 -11.84 4.84
CA PHE A 135 1.86 -12.21 6.22
C PHE A 135 2.99 -13.24 6.38
N GLU A 136 3.25 -14.07 5.37
CA GLU A 136 4.43 -14.96 5.32
C GLU A 136 5.76 -14.18 5.27
N ARG A 137 5.80 -13.01 4.62
CA ARG A 137 6.96 -12.10 4.57
C ARG A 137 8.24 -12.72 4.03
N ASN A 138 8.12 -13.77 3.23
CA ASN A 138 9.24 -14.55 2.70
C ASN A 138 9.73 -14.07 1.32
N GLY A 139 9.07 -13.07 0.72
CA GLY A 139 9.45 -12.55 -0.59
C GLY A 139 10.68 -11.63 -0.58
N PRO A 140 11.47 -11.60 -1.67
CA PRO A 140 12.57 -10.65 -1.83
C PRO A 140 12.10 -9.19 -1.77
N ARG A 141 12.95 -8.29 -1.26
CA ARG A 141 12.66 -6.85 -1.18
C ARG A 141 12.99 -6.07 -2.47
N LYS A 142 13.72 -6.66 -3.41
CA LYS A 142 14.15 -6.00 -4.65
C LYS A 142 14.02 -6.97 -5.81
N GLY A 143 13.77 -6.43 -7.01
CA GLY A 143 13.78 -7.20 -8.26
C GLY A 143 12.60 -8.15 -8.45
N VAL A 144 11.53 -8.04 -7.65
CA VAL A 144 10.34 -8.88 -7.76
C VAL A 144 9.08 -8.06 -8.00
N SER A 145 8.20 -8.61 -8.83
CA SER A 145 6.86 -8.06 -9.06
C SER A 145 6.00 -8.15 -7.82
N SER A 146 5.03 -7.25 -7.71
CA SER A 146 3.98 -7.31 -6.70
C SER A 146 3.02 -8.48 -6.96
N VAL A 147 2.49 -9.05 -5.87
CA VAL A 147 1.48 -10.12 -5.88
C VAL A 147 0.06 -9.57 -6.05
N PHE A 148 -0.13 -8.27 -5.87
CA PHE A 148 -1.35 -7.54 -6.14
C PHE A 148 -0.98 -6.16 -6.68
N ASN A 149 -1.71 -5.65 -7.67
CA ASN A 149 -1.38 -4.37 -8.30
C ASN A 149 -2.60 -3.82 -9.04
N GLU A 150 -3.44 -3.09 -8.33
CA GLU A 150 -4.65 -2.49 -8.88
C GLU A 150 -4.56 -0.96 -8.84
N TYR A 151 -5.27 -0.34 -9.77
CA TYR A 151 -5.27 1.10 -9.98
C TYR A 151 -6.66 1.64 -9.71
N MET A 152 -6.75 2.60 -8.81
CA MET A 152 -7.92 3.42 -8.62
C MET A 152 -7.73 4.69 -9.46
N PRO A 153 -8.51 4.90 -10.54
CA PRO A 153 -8.58 6.19 -11.20
C PRO A 153 -9.26 7.18 -10.27
N SER A 154 -8.92 8.46 -10.39
CA SER A 154 -9.71 9.52 -9.81
C SER A 154 -10.35 10.39 -10.88
N TYR A 155 -11.66 10.40 -10.90
CA TYR A 155 -12.48 11.49 -11.43
C TYR A 155 -12.54 12.63 -10.41
N GLU A 156 -13.05 13.81 -10.81
CA GLU A 156 -13.01 15.06 -10.03
C GLU A 156 -13.64 14.97 -8.62
N HIS A 157 -14.36 13.88 -8.31
CA HIS A 157 -15.02 13.60 -7.03
C HIS A 157 -14.58 12.28 -6.36
N ASP A 158 -13.61 11.57 -6.90
CA ASP A 158 -13.25 10.21 -6.44
C ASP A 158 -12.27 10.18 -5.27
N TRP A 159 -11.76 11.34 -4.83
CA TRP A 159 -10.91 11.45 -3.64
C TRP A 159 -11.75 11.65 -2.37
N GLU A 160 -12.74 10.77 -2.20
CA GLU A 160 -13.60 10.58 -1.04
C GLU A 160 -13.40 9.18 -0.46
N ASP A 161 -13.99 8.90 0.70
CA ASP A 161 -13.88 7.57 1.29
C ASP A 161 -14.42 6.51 0.31
N ALA A 162 -13.64 5.46 0.09
CA ALA A 162 -13.92 4.46 -0.94
C ALA A 162 -13.66 3.05 -0.44
N SER A 163 -14.37 2.08 -0.99
CA SER A 163 -14.16 0.65 -0.75
C SER A 163 -14.14 -0.09 -2.08
N PHE A 164 -13.23 -1.05 -2.21
CA PHE A 164 -13.04 -1.86 -3.41
C PHE A 164 -13.13 -3.33 -3.03
N ASP A 165 -13.97 -4.07 -3.74
CA ASP A 165 -14.21 -5.49 -3.53
C ASP A 165 -13.45 -6.30 -4.60
N GLU A 166 -13.32 -7.62 -4.41
CA GLU A 166 -12.58 -8.47 -5.37
C GLU A 166 -13.10 -8.37 -6.82
N GLN A 167 -14.38 -8.05 -7.00
CA GLN A 167 -15.03 -7.93 -8.31
C GLN A 167 -14.62 -6.66 -9.08
N ASP A 168 -14.12 -5.63 -8.39
CA ASP A 168 -13.71 -4.37 -9.00
C ASP A 168 -12.33 -4.48 -9.67
N TYR A 169 -11.60 -5.55 -9.40
CA TYR A 169 -10.21 -5.69 -9.84
C TYR A 169 -10.09 -6.21 -11.25
N ARG A 170 -9.13 -5.63 -11.97
CA ARG A 170 -8.82 -6.09 -13.33
C ARG A 170 -8.16 -7.46 -13.34
N LYS A 171 -7.32 -7.76 -12.34
CA LYS A 171 -6.56 -9.02 -12.28
C LYS A 171 -6.58 -9.74 -10.94
N GLY A 172 -6.80 -9.05 -9.82
CA GLY A 172 -6.75 -9.67 -8.49
C GLY A 172 -5.35 -10.21 -8.13
N TYR A 173 -5.26 -11.46 -7.63
CA TYR A 173 -4.00 -12.10 -7.24
C TYR A 173 -3.09 -12.42 -8.43
N ARG A 174 -1.79 -12.14 -8.28
CA ARG A 174 -0.75 -12.41 -9.28
C ARG A 174 0.27 -13.39 -8.70
N SER A 175 0.22 -14.64 -9.17
CA SER A 175 1.19 -15.65 -8.80
C SER A 175 2.60 -15.24 -9.26
N PRO A 176 3.61 -15.24 -8.36
CA PRO A 176 5.00 -14.97 -8.73
C PRO A 176 5.54 -15.94 -9.80
N ASN A 177 4.96 -17.14 -9.92
CA ASN A 177 5.41 -18.18 -10.85
C ASN A 177 4.93 -17.98 -12.29
N ALA A 178 3.92 -17.14 -12.53
CA ALA A 178 3.41 -16.91 -13.89
C ALA A 178 4.44 -16.20 -14.79
N ASN A 179 5.33 -15.39 -14.21
CA ASN A 179 6.40 -14.72 -14.96
C ASN A 179 7.65 -15.61 -15.19
N ARG A 180 7.76 -16.77 -14.54
CA ARG A 180 8.86 -17.72 -14.81
C ARG A 180 8.58 -18.57 -16.05
N LEU A 181 7.32 -18.96 -16.28
CA LEU A 181 6.96 -19.77 -17.44
C LEU A 181 7.19 -19.04 -18.77
N HIS A 182 7.07 -17.71 -18.82
CA HIS A 182 7.40 -16.94 -20.02
C HIS A 182 8.89 -16.69 -20.25
N ALA A 183 9.75 -16.89 -19.23
CA ALA A 183 11.19 -16.75 -19.39
C ALA A 183 11.86 -18.04 -19.91
N ASP A 184 11.26 -19.20 -19.65
CA ASP A 184 11.82 -20.50 -20.06
C ASP A 184 11.40 -20.93 -21.49
N GLU A 185 10.34 -20.34 -22.07
CA GLU A 185 9.92 -20.65 -23.46
C GLU A 185 10.77 -19.98 -24.55
N PHE A 186 11.68 -19.06 -24.22
CA PHE A 186 12.60 -18.43 -25.19
C PHE A 186 13.99 -19.07 -25.25
N THR A 187 14.21 -20.18 -24.55
CA THR A 187 15.46 -20.95 -24.58
C THR A 187 15.18 -22.43 -24.88
N SER A 188 14.56 -22.69 -26.03
CA SER A 188 14.67 -24.00 -26.66
C SER A 188 14.49 -23.86 -28.17
N HIS A 189 15.54 -23.48 -28.89
CA HIS A 189 15.82 -23.84 -30.29
C HIS A 189 17.22 -23.29 -30.62
N ASP A 190 18.25 -24.08 -30.32
CA ASP A 190 19.43 -24.24 -31.18
C ASP A 190 20.43 -25.23 -30.55
N GLU A 191 20.08 -26.51 -30.66
CA GLU A 191 20.97 -27.66 -30.63
C GLU A 191 20.16 -28.74 -31.38
N LEU A 192 20.54 -29.36 -32.49
CA LEU A 192 21.82 -29.69 -33.12
C LEU A 192 21.54 -29.98 -34.60
N THR A 193 22.56 -29.94 -35.46
CA THR A 193 23.05 -31.16 -36.13
C THR A 193 24.35 -30.90 -36.91
N PHE A 194 25.38 -31.68 -36.53
CA PHE A 194 26.52 -32.25 -37.25
C PHE A 194 27.26 -31.44 -38.32
#